data_AF-D2Z8H4-F1
#
_entry.id   AF-D2Z8H4-F1
#
_cell.length_a   1.000
_cell.length_b   1.000
_cell.length_c   1.000
_cell.angle_alpha   90.00
_cell.angle_beta   90.00
_cell.angle_gamma   90.00
#
_symmetry.space_group_name_H-M   'P 1'
#
loop_
_entity.id
_entity.type
_entity.pdbx_description
1 polymer ?
#
loop_
_entity_poly.entity_id
_entity_poly.type
_entity_poly.pdbx_seq_one_letter_code
_entity_poly.pdbx_strand_id
1 'polypeptide(L)'
;MDLNKTVDMVLKKLSIPRIGVLWHSRSRWEGDRGFVDWVHYVDGGPGPADPWYDLNSMDRPENEGYSLDGLMVLSAPPSLLRELVTFPETSGGRLIAGCLGRNLPVVLDVTSLRGWSAWQGPMGERLARAMSDLTFLGCSLVGWGADSVKDSGLTDKRDEGVALSDPGWYSWSEIASSVRPGAVLHLGSGVKLTDQAKDRLSAIGVTLEVSRRC
;
A
#
# COMPACT_ATOMS: atom_id res chain seq x y z
N MET A 1 14.37 -10.48 41.34
CA MET A 1 13.92 -10.54 39.93
C MET A 1 15.12 -10.97 39.12
N ASP A 2 15.05 -12.11 38.45
CA ASP A 2 16.19 -12.75 37.78
C ASP A 2 16.51 -12.01 36.46
N LEU A 3 17.74 -11.51 36.33
CA LEU A 3 18.17 -10.67 35.21
C LEU A 3 17.99 -11.40 33.87
N ASN A 4 18.25 -12.71 33.85
CA ASN A 4 18.10 -13.54 32.65
C ASN A 4 16.64 -13.63 32.21
N LYS A 5 15.70 -13.75 33.15
CA LYS A 5 14.26 -13.74 32.84
C LYS A 5 13.79 -12.39 32.29
N THR A 6 14.35 -11.28 32.77
CA THR A 6 14.02 -9.95 32.24
C THR A 6 14.58 -9.78 30.83
N VAL A 7 15.82 -10.21 30.57
CA VAL A 7 16.44 -10.16 29.23
C VAL A 7 15.66 -11.02 28.23
N ASP A 8 15.33 -12.26 28.58
CA ASP A 8 14.55 -13.15 27.71
C ASP A 8 13.17 -12.57 27.38
N MET A 9 12.52 -11.93 28.37
CA MET A 9 11.22 -11.30 28.17
C MET A 9 11.32 -10.05 27.28
N VAL A 10 12.38 -9.26 27.41
CA VAL A 10 12.63 -8.09 26.54
C VAL A 10 12.95 -8.54 25.13
N LEU A 11 13.83 -9.53 24.94
CA LEU A 11 14.14 -10.08 23.62
C LEU A 11 12.91 -10.67 22.94
N LYS A 12 12.09 -11.41 23.69
CA LYS A 12 10.84 -11.96 23.17
C LYS A 12 9.85 -10.86 22.77
N LYS A 13 9.80 -9.74 23.49
CA LYS A 13 8.97 -8.59 23.10
C LYS A 13 9.53 -7.85 21.88
N LEU A 14 10.85 -7.68 21.80
CA LEU A 14 11.51 -7.03 20.66
C LEU A 14 11.42 -7.85 19.38
N SER A 15 11.22 -9.17 19.48
CA SER A 15 11.01 -10.04 18.30
C SER A 15 9.59 -9.99 17.72
N ILE A 16 8.64 -9.33 18.39
CA ILE A 16 7.26 -9.22 17.91
C ILE A 16 7.17 -8.04 16.93
N PRO A 17 6.62 -8.23 15.71
CA PRO A 17 6.42 -7.13 14.78
C PRO A 17 5.57 -6.02 15.40
N ARG A 18 5.97 -4.77 15.22
CA ARG A 18 5.29 -3.58 15.74
C ARG A 18 4.53 -2.92 14.59
N ILE A 19 3.21 -3.03 14.59
CA ILE A 19 2.36 -2.45 13.54
C ILE A 19 1.65 -1.22 14.07
N GLY A 20 1.88 -0.10 13.39
CA GLY A 20 1.22 1.16 13.68
C GLY A 20 -0.21 1.16 13.14
N VAL A 21 -1.14 1.72 13.91
CA VAL A 21 -2.54 1.93 13.50
C VAL A 21 -2.88 3.40 13.68
N LEU A 22 -3.05 4.12 12.57
CA LEU A 22 -3.47 5.51 12.56
C LEU A 22 -5.00 5.62 12.46
N TRP A 23 -5.59 6.25 13.47
CA TRP A 23 -7.03 6.39 13.64
C TRP A 23 -7.53 7.76 13.20
N HIS A 24 -8.44 7.79 12.22
CA HIS A 24 -9.20 8.98 11.83
C HIS A 24 -10.69 8.89 12.15
N SER A 25 -11.18 7.73 12.58
CA SER A 25 -12.54 7.55 13.07
C SER A 25 -12.57 6.56 14.23
N ARG A 26 -13.66 6.56 15.01
CA ARG A 26 -13.87 5.62 16.12
C ARG A 26 -14.33 4.25 15.63
N SER A 27 -13.64 3.68 14.66
CA SER A 27 -13.90 2.30 14.26
C SER A 27 -13.58 1.38 15.44
N ARG A 28 -14.36 0.32 15.64
CA ARG A 28 -13.98 -0.74 16.57
C ARG A 28 -13.08 -1.69 15.78
N TRP A 29 -11.82 -1.78 16.18
CA TRP A 29 -10.89 -2.76 15.64
C TRP A 29 -10.52 -3.74 16.75
N GLU A 30 -10.66 -5.02 16.46
CA GLU A 30 -10.31 -6.12 17.37
C GLU A 30 -9.15 -6.88 16.73
N GLY A 31 -7.94 -6.37 16.94
CA GLY A 31 -6.74 -7.10 16.58
C GLY A 31 -6.51 -8.27 17.51
N ASP A 32 -6.07 -9.39 16.95
CA ASP A 32 -5.56 -10.48 17.75
C ASP A 32 -4.25 -10.04 18.44
N ARG A 33 -4.22 -10.13 19.77
CA ARG A 33 -3.13 -9.60 20.62
C ARG A 33 -1.95 -10.56 20.76
N GLY A 34 -1.93 -11.65 19.97
CA GLY A 34 -0.98 -12.75 20.14
C GLY A 34 0.32 -12.66 19.35
N PHE A 35 0.31 -12.03 18.16
CA PHE A 35 1.40 -12.16 17.18
C PHE A 35 2.03 -10.84 16.74
N VAL A 36 1.43 -9.71 17.11
CA VAL A 36 1.81 -8.37 16.69
C VAL A 36 1.62 -7.42 17.88
N ASP A 37 2.56 -6.50 18.06
CA ASP A 37 2.44 -5.37 18.97
C ASP A 37 1.79 -4.21 18.21
N TRP A 38 0.62 -3.80 18.67
CA TRP A 38 -0.19 -2.80 17.99
C TRP A 38 0.02 -1.43 18.63
N VAL A 39 0.53 -0.49 17.83
CA VAL A 39 0.83 0.86 18.29
C VAL A 39 -0.22 1.82 17.75
N HIS A 40 -1.05 2.37 18.63
CA HIS A 40 -2.20 3.18 18.24
C HIS A 40 -1.83 4.66 18.19
N TYR A 41 -2.08 5.30 17.05
CA TYR A 41 -1.85 6.73 16.80
C TYR A 41 -3.14 7.44 16.49
N VAL A 42 -3.32 8.65 17.03
CA VAL A 42 -4.44 9.53 16.67
C VAL A 42 -3.91 10.85 16.16
N ASP A 43 -4.59 11.42 15.18
CA ASP A 43 -4.30 12.76 14.67
C ASP A 43 -5.36 13.74 15.18
N GLY A 44 -5.31 14.00 16.50
CA GLY A 44 -6.28 14.81 17.21
C GLY A 44 -7.61 14.10 17.51
N GLY A 45 -8.24 14.50 18.60
CA GLY A 45 -9.54 13.97 19.04
C GLY A 45 -9.45 12.76 19.99
N PRO A 46 -10.61 12.16 20.33
CA PRO A 46 -10.69 11.09 21.32
C PRO A 46 -10.21 9.76 20.74
N GLY A 47 -9.12 9.23 21.29
CA GLY A 47 -8.53 7.96 20.86
C GLY A 47 -9.29 6.70 21.28
N PRO A 48 -8.76 5.52 20.90
CA PRO A 48 -9.33 4.22 21.26
C PRO A 48 -9.27 3.97 22.78
N ALA A 49 -9.91 2.90 23.23
CA ALA A 49 -9.88 2.49 24.64
C ALA A 49 -8.51 1.96 25.10
N ASP A 50 -7.69 1.49 24.17
CA ASP A 50 -6.30 1.06 24.40
C ASP A 50 -5.34 2.26 24.47
N PRO A 51 -4.13 2.11 25.06
CA PRO A 51 -3.13 3.18 25.06
C PRO A 51 -2.82 3.66 23.65
N TRP A 52 -2.83 4.97 23.47
CA TRP A 52 -2.62 5.62 22.18
C TRP A 52 -1.69 6.81 22.32
N TYR A 53 -1.06 7.18 21.20
CA TYR A 53 -0.18 8.34 21.10
C TYR A 53 -0.83 9.42 20.24
N ASP A 54 -0.84 10.66 20.75
CA ASP A 54 -1.24 11.82 19.97
C ASP A 54 -0.10 12.21 19.03
N LEU A 55 -0.30 12.10 17.71
CA LEU A 55 0.71 12.51 16.74
C LEU A 55 1.03 14.00 16.82
N ASN A 56 0.06 14.83 17.23
CA ASN A 56 0.29 16.27 17.36
C ASN A 56 1.12 16.63 18.60
N SER A 57 1.35 15.68 19.51
CA SER A 57 2.27 15.85 20.63
C SER A 57 3.72 15.44 20.28
N MET A 58 3.95 14.88 19.09
CA MET A 58 5.27 14.43 18.66
C MET A 58 6.02 15.52 17.89
N ASP A 59 7.27 15.78 18.27
CA ASP A 59 8.13 16.73 17.56
C ASP A 59 8.47 16.26 16.13
N ARG A 60 8.67 14.96 15.94
CA ARG A 60 9.15 14.34 14.69
C ARG A 60 8.41 13.03 14.36
N PRO A 61 7.12 13.09 14.00
CA PRO A 61 6.31 11.91 13.71
C PRO A 61 6.89 11.04 12.57
N GLU A 62 7.64 11.63 11.64
CA GLU A 62 8.30 10.90 10.55
C GLU A 62 9.39 9.91 11.02
N ASN A 63 9.90 10.06 12.25
CA ASN A 63 10.90 9.15 12.82
C ASN A 63 10.27 7.90 13.42
N GLU A 64 8.97 7.88 13.67
CA GLU A 64 8.31 6.72 14.28
C GLU A 64 8.39 5.48 13.37
N GLY A 65 8.55 5.67 12.07
CA GLY A 65 8.86 4.57 11.14
C GLY A 65 10.15 3.80 11.45
N TYR A 66 11.04 4.25 12.35
CA TYR A 66 12.16 3.44 12.84
C TYR A 66 11.73 2.36 13.85
N SER A 67 10.59 2.55 14.50
CA SER A 67 10.11 1.69 15.58
C SER A 67 9.07 0.66 15.11
N LEU A 68 8.63 0.78 13.85
CA LEU A 68 7.52 0.04 13.25
C LEU A 68 7.99 -0.89 12.13
N ASP A 69 7.24 -1.96 11.93
CA ASP A 69 7.37 -2.92 10.82
C ASP A 69 6.31 -2.68 9.73
N GLY A 70 5.32 -1.82 9.99
CA GLY A 70 4.26 -1.47 9.07
C GLY A 70 3.27 -0.48 9.65
N LEU A 71 2.45 0.11 8.79
CA LEU A 71 1.45 1.11 9.18
C LEU A 71 0.11 0.84 8.49
N MET A 72 -0.97 0.85 9.27
CA MET A 72 -2.34 0.80 8.78
C MET A 72 -3.05 2.11 9.11
N VAL A 73 -3.67 2.74 8.12
CA VAL A 73 -4.45 3.96 8.28
C VAL A 73 -5.92 3.62 8.09
N LEU A 74 -6.69 3.73 9.18
CA LEU A 74 -8.09 3.34 9.20
C LEU A 74 -8.98 4.49 8.74
N SER A 75 -9.82 4.24 7.74
CA SER A 75 -10.75 5.22 7.17
C SER A 75 -10.06 6.53 6.79
N ALA A 76 -9.04 6.45 5.94
CA ALA A 76 -8.20 7.57 5.53
C ALA A 76 -9.06 8.70 4.93
N PRO A 77 -9.02 9.92 5.50
CA PRO A 77 -9.83 11.02 5.02
C PRO A 77 -9.29 11.58 3.69
N PRO A 78 -10.14 12.15 2.81
CA PRO A 78 -9.71 12.76 1.55
C PRO A 78 -8.62 13.84 1.71
N SER A 79 -8.65 14.58 2.82
CA SER A 79 -7.64 15.60 3.14
C SER A 79 -6.24 15.00 3.25
N LEU A 80 -6.12 13.85 3.93
CA LEU A 80 -4.87 13.13 4.08
C LEU A 80 -4.39 12.54 2.75
N LEU A 81 -5.30 11.94 1.97
CA LEU A 81 -4.94 11.38 0.66
C LEU A 81 -4.40 12.46 -0.28
N ARG A 82 -5.06 13.62 -0.31
CA ARG A 82 -4.60 14.78 -1.09
C ARG A 82 -3.20 15.19 -0.66
N GLU A 83 -2.99 15.31 0.64
CA GLU A 83 -1.72 15.70 1.23
C GLU A 83 -0.59 14.73 0.83
N LEU A 84 -0.83 13.42 0.88
CA LEU A 84 0.18 12.41 0.50
C LEU A 84 0.60 12.49 -0.98
N VAL A 85 -0.30 12.91 -1.87
CA VAL A 85 0.01 13.10 -3.30
C VAL A 85 0.73 14.42 -3.56
N THR A 86 0.59 15.42 -2.68
CA THR A 86 1.20 16.74 -2.85
C THR A 86 2.41 16.97 -1.97
N PHE A 87 2.21 17.03 -0.66
CA PHE A 87 3.23 17.32 0.34
C PHE A 87 2.70 17.00 1.76
N PRO A 88 3.40 16.20 2.59
CA PRO A 88 2.98 15.83 3.94
C PRO A 88 3.19 16.96 4.96
N GLU A 89 2.14 17.72 5.25
CA GLU A 89 2.10 18.82 6.22
C GLU A 89 1.66 18.39 7.62
N THR A 90 0.67 17.50 7.72
CA THR A 90 0.09 17.05 8.99
C THR A 90 0.99 16.04 9.69
N SER A 91 0.77 15.84 10.99
CA SER A 91 1.52 14.84 11.75
C SER A 91 1.23 13.42 11.24
N GLY A 92 -0.02 13.14 10.85
CA GLY A 92 -0.40 11.88 10.17
C GLY A 92 0.28 11.70 8.82
N GLY A 93 0.28 12.73 7.95
CA GLY A 93 0.96 12.68 6.66
C GLY A 93 2.47 12.50 6.78
N ARG A 94 3.11 13.19 7.74
CA ARG A 94 4.55 13.04 8.03
C ARG A 94 4.92 11.67 8.55
N LEU A 95 4.09 11.06 9.42
CA LEU A 95 4.25 9.68 9.85
C LEU A 95 4.25 8.72 8.65
N ILE A 96 3.24 8.83 7.78
CA ILE A 96 3.11 7.98 6.60
C ILE A 96 4.30 8.15 5.66
N ALA A 97 4.71 9.40 5.38
CA ALA A 97 5.88 9.69 4.56
C ALA A 97 7.16 9.09 5.16
N GLY A 98 7.32 9.15 6.49
CA GLY A 98 8.43 8.52 7.20
C GLY A 98 8.45 6.99 7.10
N CYS A 99 7.27 6.35 7.06
CA CYS A 99 7.16 4.91 6.81
C CYS A 99 7.50 4.55 5.35
N LEU A 100 6.95 5.29 4.39
CA LEU A 100 7.23 5.08 2.96
C LEU A 100 8.70 5.31 2.61
N GLY A 101 9.33 6.35 3.17
CA GLY A 101 10.76 6.61 3.00
C GLY A 101 11.68 5.50 3.52
N ARG A 102 11.15 4.59 4.35
CA ARG A 102 11.84 3.39 4.84
C ARG A 102 11.40 2.10 4.14
N ASN A 103 10.57 2.21 3.11
CA ASN A 103 9.97 1.07 2.41
C ASN A 103 9.12 0.17 3.33
N LEU A 104 8.52 0.73 4.39
CA LEU A 104 7.59 0.00 5.22
C LEU A 104 6.24 -0.19 4.49
N PRO A 105 5.56 -1.32 4.68
CA PRO A 105 4.23 -1.51 4.15
C PRO A 105 3.26 -0.51 4.79
N VAL A 106 2.62 0.31 3.96
CA VAL A 106 1.56 1.23 4.38
C VAL A 106 0.24 0.81 3.75
N VAL A 107 -0.77 0.53 4.57
CA VAL A 107 -2.11 0.18 4.14
C VAL A 107 -3.06 1.34 4.40
N LEU A 108 -3.71 1.87 3.37
CA LEU A 108 -4.71 2.92 3.48
C LEU A 108 -6.10 2.33 3.26
N ASP A 109 -6.95 2.36 4.29
CA ASP A 109 -8.37 2.04 4.14
C ASP A 109 -9.13 3.25 3.57
N VAL A 110 -9.47 3.15 2.28
CA VAL A 110 -10.23 4.17 1.54
C VAL A 110 -11.66 3.70 1.24
N THR A 111 -12.17 2.73 1.98
CA THR A 111 -13.52 2.15 1.77
C THR A 111 -14.62 3.21 1.86
N SER A 112 -14.46 4.24 2.70
CA SER A 112 -15.37 5.37 2.81
C SER A 112 -15.52 6.18 1.51
N LEU A 113 -14.54 6.08 0.60
CA LEU A 113 -14.50 6.79 -0.67
C LEU A 113 -14.97 5.93 -1.85
N ARG A 114 -15.44 4.71 -1.60
CA ARG A 114 -15.93 3.81 -2.67
C ARG A 114 -17.01 4.48 -3.54
N GLY A 115 -17.88 5.31 -2.97
CA GLY A 115 -18.89 6.03 -3.74
C GLY A 115 -18.32 7.01 -4.77
N TRP A 116 -17.08 7.46 -4.60
CA TRP A 116 -16.43 8.41 -5.51
C TRP A 116 -15.82 7.72 -6.72
N SER A 117 -15.63 6.40 -6.67
CA SER A 117 -15.09 5.64 -7.79
C SER A 117 -16.05 5.59 -9.00
N ALA A 118 -17.33 5.95 -8.80
CA ALA A 118 -18.33 6.05 -9.85
C ALA A 118 -18.32 7.42 -10.56
N TRP A 119 -17.50 8.39 -10.11
CA TRP A 119 -17.42 9.70 -10.75
C TRP A 119 -16.82 9.60 -12.15
N GLN A 120 -17.49 10.23 -13.11
CA GLN A 120 -17.09 10.23 -14.51
C GLN A 120 -16.49 11.59 -14.93
N GLY A 121 -15.80 11.60 -16.06
CA GLY A 121 -15.18 12.81 -16.63
C GLY A 121 -13.93 13.28 -15.87
N PRO A 122 -13.53 14.56 -16.01
CA PRO A 122 -12.23 15.05 -15.53
C PRO A 122 -11.98 14.86 -14.03
N MET A 123 -13.03 14.86 -13.22
CA MET A 123 -12.91 14.65 -11.77
C MET A 123 -12.64 13.18 -11.42
N GLY A 124 -13.29 12.25 -12.14
CA GLY A 124 -13.03 10.81 -12.01
C GLY A 124 -11.61 10.45 -12.42
N GLU A 125 -11.14 11.00 -13.54
CA GLU A 125 -9.75 10.83 -14.00
C GLU A 125 -8.74 11.37 -12.99
N ARG A 126 -9.00 12.55 -12.40
CA ARG A 126 -8.15 13.13 -11.36
C ARG A 126 -8.08 12.24 -10.11
N LEU A 127 -9.21 11.68 -9.68
CA LEU A 127 -9.26 10.77 -8.54
C LEU A 127 -8.50 9.47 -8.83
N ALA A 128 -8.70 8.88 -10.01
CA ALA A 128 -8.00 7.67 -10.43
C ALA A 128 -6.47 7.89 -10.47
N ARG A 129 -6.03 9.04 -10.98
CA ARG A 129 -4.60 9.43 -10.97
C ARG A 129 -4.07 9.56 -9.55
N ALA A 130 -4.77 10.25 -8.66
CA ALA A 130 -4.34 10.40 -7.27
C ALA A 130 -4.16 9.03 -6.57
N MET A 131 -5.07 8.08 -6.80
CA MET A 131 -4.97 6.73 -6.23
C MET A 131 -3.83 5.91 -6.84
N SER A 132 -3.59 6.09 -8.15
CA SER A 132 -2.41 5.53 -8.82
C SER A 132 -1.11 6.08 -8.24
N ASP A 133 -1.04 7.39 -7.98
CA ASP A 133 0.12 8.05 -7.40
C ASP A 133 0.39 7.53 -5.98
N LEU A 134 -0.65 7.34 -5.16
CA LEU A 134 -0.52 6.72 -3.84
C LEU A 134 0.04 5.29 -3.92
N THR A 135 -0.42 4.51 -4.89
CA THR A 135 0.06 3.14 -5.10
C THR A 135 1.53 3.15 -5.55
N PHE A 136 1.88 4.06 -6.45
CA PHE A 136 3.26 4.28 -6.91
C PHE A 136 4.19 4.69 -5.76
N LEU A 137 3.70 5.48 -4.81
CA LEU A 137 4.43 5.85 -3.59
C LEU A 137 4.64 4.68 -2.61
N GLY A 138 4.00 3.52 -2.84
CA GLY A 138 4.16 2.32 -2.02
C GLY A 138 2.97 2.00 -1.10
N CYS A 139 1.87 2.76 -1.19
CA CYS A 139 0.67 2.48 -0.41
C CYS A 139 -0.14 1.31 -1.00
N SER A 140 -0.64 0.44 -0.14
CA SER A 140 -1.68 -0.54 -0.48
C SER A 140 -3.05 0.04 -0.15
N LEU A 141 -3.93 0.15 -1.14
CA LEU A 141 -5.25 0.76 -0.96
C LEU A 141 -6.32 -0.32 -0.72
N VAL A 142 -6.97 -0.28 0.43
CA VAL A 142 -8.12 -1.15 0.75
C VAL A 142 -9.41 -0.44 0.38
N GLY A 143 -10.28 -1.14 -0.34
CA GLY A 143 -11.56 -0.59 -0.81
C GLY A 143 -11.47 0.11 -2.18
N TRP A 144 -10.30 0.10 -2.81
CA TRP A 144 -10.04 0.65 -4.15
C TRP A 144 -9.41 -0.41 -5.05
N GLY A 145 -10.14 -0.92 -6.06
CA GLY A 145 -9.61 -1.93 -6.99
C GLY A 145 -10.64 -2.73 -7.81
N ALA A 146 -10.23 -3.07 -9.04
CA ALA A 146 -10.79 -3.92 -10.11
C ALA A 146 -12.19 -3.61 -10.72
N ASP A 147 -13.19 -3.19 -9.95
CA ASP A 147 -14.54 -2.95 -10.52
C ASP A 147 -14.85 -1.48 -10.85
N SER A 148 -13.97 -0.55 -10.47
CA SER A 148 -14.14 0.89 -10.72
C SER A 148 -13.51 1.40 -12.02
N VAL A 149 -12.91 0.52 -12.82
CA VAL A 149 -12.37 0.83 -14.17
C VAL A 149 -13.09 -0.02 -15.22
N LYS A 150 -14.42 -0.12 -15.09
CA LYS A 150 -15.31 -0.54 -16.18
C LYS A 150 -16.03 0.72 -16.64
N ASP A 151 -15.87 1.07 -17.91
CA ASP A 151 -16.54 2.18 -18.60
C ASP A 151 -16.12 3.63 -18.29
N SER A 152 -14.82 3.91 -18.25
CA SER A 152 -14.36 5.18 -18.84
C SER A 152 -14.11 4.92 -20.32
N GLY A 153 -15.11 5.24 -21.15
CA GLY A 153 -15.08 5.14 -22.60
C GLY A 153 -14.00 6.00 -23.25
N LEU A 154 -12.76 5.54 -23.16
CA LEU A 154 -11.61 5.98 -23.94
C LEU A 154 -11.12 4.77 -24.75
N THR A 155 -11.77 4.56 -25.89
CA THR A 155 -11.08 4.01 -27.06
C THR A 155 -9.89 4.93 -27.39
N ASP A 156 -8.78 4.30 -27.79
CA ASP A 156 -7.49 4.86 -28.19
C ASP A 156 -6.52 5.27 -27.08
N LYS A 157 -5.88 4.24 -26.49
CA LYS A 157 -4.46 3.91 -26.73
C LYS A 157 -4.20 2.46 -26.32
N ARG A 158 -4.36 1.53 -27.26
CA ARG A 158 -3.44 0.37 -27.31
C ARG A 158 -2.05 0.95 -27.63
N ASP A 159 -1.01 0.27 -27.15
CA ASP A 159 0.42 0.69 -27.14
C ASP A 159 0.80 1.35 -25.81
N GLU A 160 1.55 0.72 -24.91
CA GLU A 160 2.76 -0.08 -25.13
C GLU A 160 2.70 -1.38 -24.31
N GLY A 161 2.58 -2.52 -24.99
CA GLY A 161 2.82 -3.83 -24.37
C GLY A 161 4.31 -3.98 -24.04
N VAL A 162 4.62 -4.53 -22.86
CA VAL A 162 6.01 -4.83 -22.49
C VAL A 162 6.39 -6.12 -23.20
N ALA A 163 7.43 -6.09 -24.02
CA ALA A 163 7.91 -7.28 -24.73
C ALA A 163 9.16 -7.83 -24.04
N LEU A 164 9.06 -9.06 -23.51
CA LEU A 164 10.23 -9.82 -23.07
C LEU A 164 10.70 -10.66 -24.25
N SER A 165 11.85 -10.29 -24.82
CA SER A 165 12.36 -10.92 -26.04
C SER A 165 13.47 -11.94 -25.79
N ASP A 166 14.22 -11.79 -24.69
CA ASP A 166 15.40 -12.61 -24.45
C ASP A 166 14.99 -13.96 -23.83
N PRO A 167 15.38 -15.10 -24.43
CA PRO A 167 15.05 -16.42 -23.88
C PRO A 167 15.66 -16.61 -22.49
N GLY A 168 14.86 -17.03 -21.51
CA GLY A 168 15.33 -17.15 -20.13
C GLY A 168 14.21 -17.25 -19.11
N TRP A 169 14.58 -17.44 -17.85
CA TRP A 169 13.65 -17.34 -16.72
C TRP A 169 13.64 -15.93 -16.17
N TYR A 170 12.46 -15.35 -16.01
CA TYR A 170 12.26 -14.04 -15.39
C TYR A 170 11.52 -14.18 -14.06
N SER A 171 12.13 -13.61 -13.03
CA SER A 171 11.58 -13.41 -11.71
C SER A 171 10.68 -12.16 -11.66
N TRP A 172 9.88 -12.05 -10.61
CA TRP A 172 9.07 -10.84 -10.38
C TRP A 172 9.95 -9.59 -10.26
N SER A 173 11.08 -9.66 -9.55
CA SER A 173 11.99 -8.53 -9.35
C SER A 173 12.54 -7.96 -10.66
N GLU A 174 12.71 -8.79 -11.68
CA GLU A 174 13.26 -8.36 -12.98
C GLU A 174 12.22 -7.65 -13.85
N ILE A 175 10.93 -7.89 -13.63
CA ILE A 175 9.84 -7.37 -14.47
C ILE A 175 8.94 -6.37 -13.74
N ALA A 176 9.00 -6.30 -12.41
CA ALA A 176 8.11 -5.47 -11.59
C ALA A 176 8.16 -3.98 -11.97
N SER A 177 9.34 -3.46 -12.32
CA SER A 177 9.52 -2.06 -12.72
C SER A 177 9.00 -1.75 -14.12
N SER A 178 8.82 -2.77 -14.95
CA SER A 178 8.49 -2.62 -16.36
C SER A 178 7.01 -2.81 -16.64
N VAL A 179 6.27 -3.48 -15.74
CA VAL A 179 4.88 -3.90 -15.98
C VAL A 179 3.90 -3.02 -15.20
N ARG A 180 2.87 -2.52 -15.88
CA ARG A 180 1.77 -1.75 -15.28
C ARG A 180 0.53 -2.63 -15.08
N PRO A 181 -0.31 -2.38 -14.06
CA PRO A 181 -1.59 -3.06 -13.92
C PRO A 181 -2.45 -2.94 -15.18
N GLY A 182 -3.09 -4.03 -15.60
CA GLY A 182 -3.91 -4.07 -16.82
C GLY A 182 -3.13 -4.05 -18.14
N ALA A 183 -1.79 -4.07 -18.12
CA ALA A 183 -0.97 -4.11 -19.33
C ALA A 183 -1.00 -5.50 -20.00
N VAL A 184 -0.54 -5.56 -21.25
CA VAL A 184 -0.25 -6.81 -21.95
C VAL A 184 1.24 -7.07 -21.91
N LEU A 185 1.65 -8.26 -21.47
CA LEU A 185 3.03 -8.71 -21.48
C LEU A 185 3.21 -9.72 -22.62
N HIS A 186 3.96 -9.33 -23.64
CA HIS A 186 4.28 -10.20 -24.77
C HIS A 186 5.52 -11.03 -24.45
N LEU A 187 5.36 -12.35 -24.35
CA LEU A 187 6.44 -13.30 -24.08
C LEU A 187 6.99 -13.83 -25.41
N GLY A 188 8.26 -13.51 -25.67
CA GLY A 188 9.03 -14.04 -26.78
C GLY A 188 9.28 -15.55 -26.67
N SER A 189 9.74 -16.14 -27.77
CA SER A 189 10.03 -17.58 -27.81
C SER A 189 11.14 -17.96 -26.82
N GLY A 190 10.88 -18.94 -25.96
CA GLY A 190 11.84 -19.41 -24.96
C GLY A 190 11.85 -18.62 -23.64
N VAL A 191 11.00 -17.59 -23.51
CA VAL A 191 10.79 -16.87 -22.25
C VAL A 191 9.96 -17.71 -21.29
N LYS A 192 10.39 -17.80 -20.04
CA LYS A 192 9.69 -18.46 -18.94
C LYS A 192 9.56 -17.49 -17.77
N LEU A 193 8.41 -17.52 -17.12
CA LEU A 193 8.16 -16.76 -15.90
C LEU A 193 8.20 -17.71 -14.71
N THR A 194 8.84 -17.29 -13.61
CA THR A 194 8.70 -17.96 -12.31
C THR A 194 7.24 -17.98 -11.87
N ASP A 195 6.84 -18.96 -11.05
CA ASP A 195 5.44 -19.06 -10.61
C ASP A 195 5.03 -17.85 -9.77
N GLN A 196 5.94 -17.34 -8.93
CA GLN A 196 5.75 -16.08 -8.20
C GLN A 196 5.48 -14.89 -9.13
N ALA A 197 6.15 -14.81 -10.28
CA ALA A 197 5.91 -13.76 -11.26
C ALA A 197 4.53 -13.90 -11.90
N LYS A 198 4.10 -15.11 -12.27
CA LYS A 198 2.77 -15.36 -12.84
C LYS A 198 1.66 -14.98 -11.88
N ASP A 199 1.77 -15.40 -10.61
CA ASP A 199 0.77 -15.12 -9.59
C ASP A 199 0.59 -13.61 -9.38
N ARG A 200 1.72 -12.88 -9.32
CA ARG A 200 1.69 -11.43 -9.16
C ARG A 200 1.18 -10.69 -10.38
N LEU A 201 1.56 -11.12 -11.59
CA LEU A 201 1.04 -10.55 -12.84
C LEU A 201 -0.48 -10.77 -12.96
N SER A 202 -0.96 -11.95 -12.61
CA SER A 202 -2.39 -12.25 -12.56
C SER A 202 -3.12 -11.37 -11.53
N ALA A 203 -2.51 -11.16 -10.36
CA ALA A 203 -3.09 -10.33 -9.31
C ALA A 203 -3.23 -8.84 -9.72
N ILE A 204 -2.34 -8.34 -10.57
CA ILE A 204 -2.41 -6.96 -11.12
C ILE A 204 -3.14 -6.88 -12.47
N GLY A 205 -3.79 -7.97 -12.90
CA GLY A 205 -4.60 -7.99 -14.11
C GLY A 205 -3.82 -7.89 -15.42
N VAL A 206 -2.54 -8.31 -15.42
CA VAL A 206 -1.73 -8.31 -16.64
C VAL A 206 -2.07 -9.54 -17.49
N THR A 207 -2.34 -9.29 -18.77
CA THR A 207 -2.61 -10.36 -19.73
C THR A 207 -1.29 -10.87 -20.33
N LEU A 208 -1.07 -12.18 -20.26
CA LEU A 208 0.11 -12.82 -20.86
C LEU A 208 -0.21 -13.24 -22.30
N GLU A 209 0.52 -12.71 -23.27
CA GLU A 209 0.45 -13.15 -24.66
C GLU A 209 1.75 -13.86 -25.06
N VAL A 210 1.67 -15.17 -25.27
CA VAL A 210 2.83 -15.96 -25.73
C VAL A 210 2.89 -15.89 -27.25
N SER A 211 3.99 -15.36 -27.78
CA SER A 211 4.23 -15.38 -29.22
C SER A 211 4.52 -16.82 -29.67
N ARG A 212 3.48 -17.52 -30.13
CA ARG A 212 3.62 -18.82 -30.80
C ARG A 212 4.01 -18.56 -32.24
N ARG A 213 5.23 -18.92 -32.64
CA ARG A 213 5.55 -19.02 -34.06
C ARG A 213 4.84 -20.25 -34.65
N CYS A 214 4.14 -20.03 -35.75
CA CYS A 214 3.98 -21.01 -36.83
C CYS A 214 5.33 -21.37 -37.43
#